data_AF-A0A8J8F7B7-F1
#
_entry.id   AF-A0A8J8F7B7-F1
#
_cell.length_a   1.000
_cell.length_b   1.000
_cell.length_c   1.000
_cell.angle_alpha   90.00
_cell.angle_beta   90.00
_cell.angle_gamma   90.00
#
_symmetry.space_group_name_H-M   'P 1'
#
loop_
_entity.id
_entity.type
_entity.pdbx_description
1 polymer ?
#
loop_
_entity_poly.entity_id
_entity_poly.type
_entity_poly.pdbx_seq_one_letter_code
_entity_poly.pdbx_strand_id
1 'polypeptide(L)'
;MRECFELRDADAGGRIGELTVPRADATVETPALLPVINPNLDTISPRRLAEEFGAEILITNSYIIYGTEDVRERALEEGLHDLLDFPGAIMTDSGSFQLAEYGEIDVTTEEILDFQHRIGSDIATPVDIPTPPDVPRERAADELATTQERLEFAEGVDTGEMLVTAPVQGSTYPDLREDAGRHAAGTDLDVFPVGAVVPLMNDYRYDDMIDAVAGAKRGLGADAPVHLFGAGHPMMFALAVAMGCDLFDSAAYALYARDDRYLTVRGTRHLEDLEYLPCSCPVCTAHSPDDLRALGDERREEELAAHNLHVTFEEIRRIKQAIRAGNLLELVEQRARAHPTMLDGYRTLLDHADQLERSDPVSKGAFFYTSHESARRPEVVRHHRRLERLAVPDALFLTEGRTDGGDAYDESWRVQPPFGPFPRSLSKSYPLTAEVPDRTDRGALAAAADGVARLVEDNPETEFALGHRGWPADVLARVPDRVELIELSGDAE
;
A
#
# COMPACT_ATOMS: atom_id res chain seq x y z
N MET A 1 13.64 11.54 14.42
CA MET A 1 12.35 11.95 13.85
C MET A 1 12.71 12.72 12.60
N ARG A 2 12.29 12.27 11.42
CA ARG A 2 12.59 12.96 10.16
C ARG A 2 11.85 14.29 10.14
N GLU A 3 12.55 15.38 9.83
CA GLU A 3 11.93 16.72 9.78
C GLU A 3 11.16 16.93 8.46
N CYS A 4 11.40 16.10 7.44
CA CYS A 4 10.87 16.26 6.10
C CYS A 4 9.48 15.62 5.87
N PHE A 5 8.93 14.82 6.80
CA PHE A 5 7.65 14.13 6.58
C PHE A 5 6.68 14.23 7.77
N GLU A 6 5.49 14.78 7.52
CA GLU A 6 4.42 14.92 8.51
C GLU A 6 3.20 14.08 8.13
N LEU A 7 2.64 13.34 9.09
CA LEU A 7 1.43 12.53 8.89
C LEU A 7 0.17 13.33 9.20
N ARG A 8 -0.81 13.33 8.29
CA ARG A 8 -2.08 14.07 8.41
C ARG A 8 -3.26 13.18 8.76
N ASP A 9 -3.46 12.13 7.96
CA ASP A 9 -4.54 11.15 8.13
C ASP A 9 -3.97 9.74 7.96
N ALA A 10 -4.63 8.73 8.55
CA ALA A 10 -4.24 7.33 8.40
C ALA A 10 -5.45 6.40 8.36
N ASP A 11 -5.30 5.27 7.68
CA ASP A 11 -6.24 4.15 7.68
C ASP A 11 -5.50 2.85 7.34
N ALA A 12 -5.65 1.80 8.16
CA ALA A 12 -4.78 0.62 8.15
C ALA A 12 -3.29 1.02 8.26
N GLY A 13 -2.46 0.62 7.29
CA GLY A 13 -1.08 1.10 7.15
C GLY A 13 -0.93 2.34 6.26
N GLY A 14 -1.99 2.72 5.53
CA GLY A 14 -1.98 3.85 4.61
C GLY A 14 -2.05 5.18 5.33
N ARG A 15 -1.40 6.19 4.75
CA ARG A 15 -1.34 7.53 5.32
C ARG A 15 -1.41 8.61 4.24
N ILE A 16 -2.10 9.70 4.58
CA ILE A 16 -1.91 10.98 3.90
C ILE A 16 -0.86 11.72 4.69
N GLY A 17 0.21 12.14 4.02
CA GLY A 17 1.28 12.90 4.62
C GLY A 17 1.74 14.05 3.74
N GLU A 18 2.61 14.87 4.29
CA GLU A 18 3.24 16.00 3.62
C GLU A 18 4.75 15.77 3.64
N LEU A 19 5.32 15.51 2.46
CA LEU A 19 6.76 15.42 2.25
C LEU A 19 7.29 16.80 1.84
N THR A 20 7.97 17.47 2.75
CA THR A 20 8.67 18.72 2.48
C THR A 20 9.97 18.43 1.76
N VAL A 21 10.17 19.07 0.60
CA VAL A 21 11.36 18.94 -0.25
C VAL A 21 12.04 20.32 -0.31
N PRO A 22 12.99 20.61 0.61
CA PRO A 22 13.49 21.96 0.83
C PRO A 22 14.12 22.59 -0.41
N ARG A 23 14.94 21.84 -1.15
CA ARG A 23 15.62 22.33 -2.36
C ARG A 23 14.64 22.83 -3.44
N ALA A 24 13.50 22.16 -3.58
CA ALA A 24 12.45 22.51 -4.53
C ALA A 24 11.55 23.66 -4.05
N ASP A 25 11.67 24.08 -2.78
CA ASP A 25 10.68 24.91 -2.08
C ASP A 25 9.25 24.35 -2.24
N ALA A 26 9.11 23.03 -2.13
CA ALA A 26 7.87 22.30 -2.42
C ALA A 26 7.46 21.37 -1.27
N THR A 27 6.15 21.10 -1.22
CA THR A 27 5.56 20.06 -0.36
C THR A 27 4.72 19.14 -1.23
N VAL A 28 4.96 17.83 -1.13
CA VAL A 28 4.26 16.79 -1.88
C VAL A 28 3.26 16.10 -0.96
N GLU A 29 1.98 16.06 -1.33
CA GLU A 29 0.95 15.34 -0.56
C GLU A 29 0.96 13.85 -0.93
N THR A 30 1.29 12.99 0.03
CA THR A 30 1.31 11.53 -0.14
C THR A 30 -0.07 10.91 0.15
N PRO A 31 -0.41 9.73 -0.41
CA PRO A 31 0.36 8.98 -1.39
C PRO A 31 0.46 9.69 -2.74
N ALA A 32 1.62 9.63 -3.39
CA ALA A 32 1.93 10.35 -4.62
C ALA A 32 2.52 9.42 -5.69
N LEU A 33 2.18 9.71 -6.96
CA LEU A 33 2.79 9.08 -8.13
C LEU A 33 3.85 10.02 -8.70
N LEU A 34 5.03 9.48 -8.98
CA LEU A 34 6.14 10.09 -9.70
C LEU A 34 6.18 9.51 -11.12
N PRO A 35 5.65 10.21 -12.13
CA PRO A 35 5.83 9.76 -13.51
C PRO A 35 7.32 9.68 -13.84
N VAL A 36 7.76 8.55 -14.38
CA VAL A 36 9.14 8.38 -14.84
C VAL A 36 9.30 9.10 -16.17
N ILE A 37 10.30 9.96 -16.26
CA ILE A 37 10.69 10.68 -17.46
C ILE A 37 12.00 10.14 -17.99
N ASN A 38 12.00 9.75 -19.26
CA ASN A 38 13.25 9.55 -20.00
C ASN A 38 13.51 10.83 -20.81
N PRO A 39 14.56 11.61 -20.50
CA PRO A 39 14.85 12.86 -21.20
C PRO A 39 15.04 12.73 -22.72
N ASN A 40 15.28 11.51 -23.21
CA ASN A 40 15.43 11.23 -24.64
C ASN A 40 14.11 10.91 -25.35
N LEU A 41 12.99 10.76 -24.63
CA LEU A 41 11.69 10.37 -25.17
C LEU A 41 10.63 11.37 -24.71
N ASP A 42 9.97 12.02 -25.66
CA ASP A 42 8.89 12.96 -25.39
C ASP A 42 7.53 12.32 -25.68
N THR A 43 6.98 11.59 -24.70
CA THR A 43 5.61 11.01 -24.80
C THR A 43 4.57 11.98 -24.22
N ILE A 44 4.80 12.48 -23.00
CA ILE A 44 4.00 13.50 -22.33
C ILE A 44 4.98 14.46 -21.67
N SER A 45 4.90 15.75 -22.03
CA SER A 45 5.83 16.73 -21.49
C SER A 45 5.67 16.91 -19.96
N PRO A 46 6.77 17.12 -19.20
CA PRO A 46 6.68 17.31 -17.75
C PRO A 46 5.80 18.50 -17.34
N ARG A 47 5.83 19.60 -18.11
CA ARG A 47 4.91 20.74 -17.94
C ARG A 47 3.45 20.32 -17.93
N ARG A 48 3.07 19.43 -18.86
CA ARG A 48 1.72 18.88 -18.97
C ARG A 48 1.39 17.92 -17.82
N LEU A 49 2.37 17.17 -17.30
CA LEU A 49 2.21 16.35 -16.09
C LEU A 49 1.76 17.18 -14.88
N ALA A 50 2.40 18.33 -14.67
CA ALA A 50 2.02 19.26 -13.62
C ALA A 50 0.61 19.85 -13.87
N GLU A 51 0.37 20.40 -15.07
CA GLU A 51 -0.84 21.20 -15.33
C GLU A 51 -2.12 20.38 -15.52
N GLU A 52 -2.04 19.25 -16.20
CA GLU A 52 -3.23 18.44 -16.54
C GLU A 52 -3.55 17.40 -15.46
N PHE A 53 -2.52 16.74 -14.92
CA PHE A 53 -2.71 15.59 -14.03
C PHE A 53 -2.54 15.95 -12.55
N GLY A 54 -1.87 17.06 -12.26
CA GLY A 54 -1.56 17.52 -10.90
C GLY A 54 -0.35 16.79 -10.30
N ALA A 55 0.65 16.44 -11.11
CA ALA A 55 1.90 15.88 -10.61
C ALA A 55 2.68 16.95 -9.81
N GLU A 56 2.91 16.70 -8.53
CA GLU A 56 3.72 17.56 -7.64
C GLU A 56 5.20 17.14 -7.63
N ILE A 57 5.47 15.92 -8.06
CA ILE A 57 6.80 15.31 -8.10
C ILE A 57 6.91 14.39 -9.32
N LEU A 58 8.12 14.28 -9.88
CA LEU A 58 8.46 13.30 -10.91
C LEU A 58 9.79 12.63 -10.61
N ILE A 59 10.13 11.58 -11.36
CA ILE A 59 11.44 10.94 -11.28
C ILE A 59 12.08 10.82 -12.67
N THR A 60 13.40 10.99 -12.73
CA THR A 60 14.21 10.72 -13.93
C THR A 60 15.43 9.88 -13.55
N ASN A 61 16.14 9.36 -14.53
CA ASN A 61 17.32 8.52 -14.29
C ASN A 61 18.59 9.34 -14.55
N SER A 62 19.31 9.66 -13.48
CA SER A 62 20.54 10.46 -13.57
C SER A 62 21.67 9.74 -14.30
N TYR A 63 21.69 8.40 -14.31
CA TYR A 63 22.68 7.62 -15.05
C TYR A 63 22.49 7.73 -16.57
N ILE A 64 21.23 7.73 -17.05
CA ILE A 64 20.92 7.99 -18.46
C ILE A 64 21.37 9.40 -18.86
N ILE A 65 21.11 10.39 -18.00
CA ILE A 65 21.56 11.77 -18.23
C ILE A 65 23.09 11.82 -18.28
N TYR A 66 23.77 11.21 -17.30
CA TYR A 66 25.23 11.16 -17.20
C TYR A 66 25.89 10.51 -18.43
N GLY A 67 25.28 9.45 -18.97
CA GLY A 67 25.79 8.72 -20.13
C GLY A 67 25.52 9.39 -21.48
N THR A 68 24.61 10.37 -21.55
CA THR A 68 24.22 11.04 -22.80
C THR A 68 24.84 12.44 -22.86
N GLU A 69 25.93 12.62 -23.61
CA GLU A 69 26.77 13.84 -23.60
C GLU A 69 25.96 15.14 -23.76
N ASP A 70 25.12 15.26 -24.79
CA ASP A 70 24.31 16.45 -25.03
C ASP A 70 23.33 16.76 -23.89
N VAL A 71 22.72 15.72 -23.30
CA VAL A 71 21.76 15.89 -22.20
C VAL A 71 22.49 16.22 -20.90
N ARG A 72 23.65 15.61 -20.66
CA ARG A 72 24.52 15.88 -19.51
C ARG A 72 24.99 17.34 -19.50
N GLU A 73 25.49 17.83 -20.63
CA GLU A 73 25.99 19.20 -20.75
C GLU A 73 24.87 20.21 -20.45
N ARG A 74 23.70 20.02 -21.06
CA ARG A 74 22.53 20.87 -20.78
C ARG A 74 22.07 20.79 -19.33
N ALA A 75 22.02 19.59 -18.74
CA ALA A 75 21.65 19.41 -17.33
C ALA A 75 22.62 20.13 -16.38
N LEU A 76 23.91 20.18 -16.71
CA LEU A 76 24.93 20.88 -15.93
C LEU A 76 24.93 22.40 -16.14
N GLU A 77 24.52 22.88 -17.32
CA GLU A 77 24.46 24.31 -17.64
C GLU A 77 23.17 24.98 -17.18
N GLU A 78 22.03 24.33 -17.40
CA GLU A 78 20.68 24.87 -17.20
C GLU A 78 20.05 24.36 -15.88
N GLY A 79 20.42 23.15 -15.42
CA GLY A 79 19.77 22.48 -14.28
C GLY A 79 18.55 21.65 -14.69
N LEU A 80 18.14 20.69 -13.83
CA LEU A 80 17.09 19.72 -14.14
C LEU A 80 15.71 20.34 -14.33
N HIS A 81 15.33 21.34 -13.54
CA HIS A 81 14.01 21.98 -13.66
C HIS A 81 13.83 22.69 -14.99
N ASP A 82 14.84 23.45 -15.43
CA ASP A 82 14.82 24.15 -16.72
C ASP A 82 14.93 23.15 -17.88
N LEU A 83 15.75 22.09 -17.74
CA LEU A 83 15.88 21.04 -18.74
C LEU A 83 14.55 20.31 -19.01
N LEU A 84 13.78 20.03 -17.95
CA LEU A 84 12.53 19.26 -18.04
C LEU A 84 11.27 20.14 -18.13
N ASP A 85 11.37 21.46 -17.88
CA ASP A 85 10.24 22.38 -17.73
C ASP A 85 9.21 21.85 -16.70
N PHE A 86 9.68 21.52 -15.50
CA PHE A 86 8.83 21.01 -14.42
C PHE A 86 8.91 21.89 -13.15
N PRO A 87 7.76 22.40 -12.66
CA PRO A 87 7.73 23.33 -11.53
C PRO A 87 7.70 22.66 -10.15
N GLY A 88 7.50 21.33 -10.07
CA GLY A 88 7.47 20.58 -8.82
C GLY A 88 8.81 19.92 -8.50
N ALA A 89 8.82 19.02 -7.50
CA ALA A 89 10.03 18.32 -7.08
C ALA A 89 10.51 17.29 -8.13
N ILE A 90 11.82 17.15 -8.29
CA ILE A 90 12.46 16.20 -9.20
C ILE A 90 13.33 15.24 -8.40
N MET A 91 12.92 13.98 -8.39
CA MET A 91 13.74 12.88 -7.88
C MET A 91 14.63 12.31 -8.99
N THR A 92 15.83 11.86 -8.64
CA THR A 92 16.71 11.14 -9.55
C THR A 92 17.05 9.75 -9.02
N ASP A 93 16.90 8.75 -9.88
CA ASP A 93 17.45 7.41 -9.67
C ASP A 93 18.94 7.37 -10.05
N SER A 94 19.71 6.50 -9.38
CA SER A 94 21.16 6.28 -9.58
C SER A 94 21.48 5.38 -10.77
N GLY A 95 20.47 4.75 -11.36
CA GLY A 95 20.64 3.77 -12.43
C GLY A 95 20.78 2.33 -11.93
N SER A 96 20.46 2.05 -10.67
CA SER A 96 20.47 0.69 -10.12
C SER A 96 19.59 -0.29 -10.91
N PHE A 97 18.56 0.19 -11.61
CA PHE A 97 17.80 -0.64 -12.56
C PHE A 97 18.70 -1.18 -13.69
N GLN A 98 19.60 -0.37 -14.25
CA GLN A 98 20.58 -0.80 -15.25
C GLN A 98 21.59 -1.79 -14.65
N LEU A 99 21.94 -1.68 -13.36
CA LEU A 99 22.73 -2.70 -12.67
C LEU A 99 21.99 -4.06 -12.63
N ALA A 100 20.67 -4.06 -12.36
CA ALA A 100 19.86 -5.28 -12.43
C ALA A 100 19.73 -5.86 -13.84
N GLU A 101 19.61 -5.02 -14.87
CA GLU A 101 19.37 -5.47 -16.25
C GLU A 101 20.67 -5.86 -16.98
N TYR A 102 21.75 -5.11 -16.78
CA TYR A 102 23.00 -5.22 -17.56
C TYR A 102 24.22 -5.66 -16.72
N GLY A 103 24.10 -5.71 -15.39
CA GLY A 103 25.11 -6.30 -14.49
C GLY A 103 26.30 -5.41 -14.13
N GLU A 104 26.46 -4.23 -14.74
CA GLU A 104 27.56 -3.30 -14.44
C GLU A 104 27.05 -1.85 -14.39
N ILE A 105 27.48 -1.12 -13.34
CA ILE A 105 27.38 0.34 -13.24
C ILE A 105 28.80 0.86 -13.06
N ASP A 106 29.20 1.84 -13.87
CA ASP A 106 30.54 2.45 -13.84
C ASP A 106 30.49 3.83 -13.16
N VAL A 107 29.82 3.90 -12.01
CA VAL A 107 29.75 5.11 -11.18
C VAL A 107 29.67 4.73 -9.71
N THR A 108 30.45 5.42 -8.88
CA THR A 108 30.42 5.26 -7.42
C THR A 108 29.30 6.06 -6.78
N THR A 109 28.97 5.77 -5.50
CA THR A 109 28.01 6.56 -4.72
C THR A 109 28.43 8.03 -4.62
N GLU A 110 29.73 8.32 -4.46
CA GLU A 110 30.24 9.70 -4.40
C GLU A 110 30.00 10.45 -5.72
N GLU A 111 30.41 9.83 -6.84
CA GLU A 111 30.30 10.44 -8.16
C GLU A 111 28.85 10.69 -8.58
N ILE A 112 27.94 9.74 -8.29
CA ILE A 112 26.54 9.90 -8.68
C ILE A 112 25.83 10.94 -7.82
N LEU A 113 26.12 11.01 -6.51
CA LEU A 113 25.53 12.02 -5.62
C LEU A 113 26.05 13.42 -5.94
N ASP A 114 27.35 13.59 -6.23
CA ASP A 114 27.88 14.87 -6.72
C ASP A 114 27.20 15.29 -8.02
N PHE A 115 27.05 14.36 -8.97
CA PHE A 115 26.40 14.64 -10.24
C PHE A 115 24.94 15.05 -10.05
N GLN A 116 24.15 14.28 -9.29
CA GLN A 116 22.75 14.59 -8.96
C GLN A 116 22.62 15.94 -8.25
N HIS A 117 23.55 16.24 -7.34
CA HIS A 117 23.59 17.54 -6.68
C HIS A 117 23.84 18.68 -7.67
N ARG A 118 24.82 18.54 -8.57
CA ARG A 118 25.21 19.58 -9.53
C ARG A 118 24.16 19.86 -10.60
N ILE A 119 23.42 18.86 -11.04
CA ILE A 119 22.31 19.04 -11.99
C ILE A 119 21.03 19.56 -11.32
N GLY A 120 21.01 19.71 -10.00
CA GLY A 120 19.86 20.28 -9.29
C GLY A 120 18.76 19.26 -8.99
N SER A 121 19.09 18.00 -8.67
CA SER A 121 18.12 17.05 -8.15
C SER A 121 17.64 17.47 -6.76
N ASP A 122 16.36 17.29 -6.47
CA ASP A 122 15.77 17.61 -5.17
C ASP A 122 15.81 16.43 -4.21
N ILE A 123 15.66 15.22 -4.77
CA ILE A 123 15.77 13.96 -4.04
C ILE A 123 16.71 13.03 -4.81
N ALA A 124 17.85 12.75 -4.21
CA ALA A 124 18.91 11.93 -4.77
C ALA A 124 18.81 10.48 -4.31
N THR A 125 19.29 9.56 -5.14
CA THR A 125 19.38 8.13 -4.80
C THR A 125 20.84 7.70 -4.90
N PRO A 126 21.43 7.08 -3.86
CA PRO A 126 22.75 6.50 -3.94
C PRO A 126 22.73 5.22 -4.81
N VAL A 127 23.90 4.71 -5.17
CA VAL A 127 23.97 3.39 -5.84
C VAL A 127 23.64 2.30 -4.83
N ASP A 128 22.69 1.44 -5.14
CA ASP A 128 22.31 0.27 -4.35
C ASP A 128 22.38 -1.02 -5.20
N ILE A 129 22.24 -2.19 -4.57
CA ILE A 129 22.18 -3.46 -5.29
C ILE A 129 20.74 -3.99 -5.22
N PRO A 130 19.94 -3.91 -6.30
CA PRO A 130 18.60 -4.46 -6.35
C PRO A 130 18.64 -5.98 -6.50
N THR A 131 18.94 -6.67 -5.40
CA THR A 131 19.00 -8.14 -5.31
C THR A 131 17.71 -8.78 -5.83
N PRO A 132 17.75 -9.56 -6.93
CA PRO A 132 16.56 -10.17 -7.50
C PRO A 132 15.80 -11.08 -6.51
N PRO A 133 14.50 -11.33 -6.74
CA PRO A 133 13.75 -12.32 -5.98
C PRO A 133 14.39 -13.72 -6.03
N ASP A 134 14.23 -14.48 -4.94
CA ASP A 134 14.54 -15.91 -4.82
C ASP A 134 16.01 -16.30 -5.08
N VAL A 135 16.94 -15.34 -5.01
CA VAL A 135 18.37 -15.67 -4.97
C VAL A 135 18.71 -16.35 -3.64
N PRO A 136 19.80 -17.14 -3.56
CA PRO A 136 20.22 -17.75 -2.30
C PRO A 136 20.40 -16.70 -1.19
N ARG A 137 19.96 -17.03 0.03
CA ARG A 137 20.01 -16.13 1.20
C ARG A 137 21.41 -15.55 1.45
N GLU A 138 22.47 -16.33 1.24
CA GLU A 138 23.86 -15.87 1.37
C GLU A 138 24.16 -14.72 0.41
N ARG A 139 23.81 -14.88 -0.88
CA ARG A 139 23.93 -13.81 -1.88
C ARG A 139 23.10 -12.59 -1.51
N ALA A 140 21.86 -12.78 -1.07
CA ALA A 140 21.00 -11.67 -0.66
C ALA A 140 21.57 -10.89 0.52
N ALA A 141 22.17 -11.59 1.49
CA ALA A 141 22.82 -10.95 2.64
C ALA A 141 24.10 -10.20 2.25
N ASP A 142 24.93 -10.77 1.36
CA ASP A 142 26.16 -10.13 0.90
C ASP A 142 25.89 -8.86 0.07
N GLU A 143 24.95 -8.93 -0.88
CA GLU A 143 24.54 -7.77 -1.69
C GLU A 143 23.85 -6.69 -0.82
N LEU A 144 23.06 -7.11 0.18
CA LEU A 144 22.49 -6.19 1.16
C LEU A 144 23.57 -5.49 1.99
N ALA A 145 24.59 -6.22 2.45
CA ALA A 145 25.70 -5.63 3.21
C ALA A 145 26.43 -4.56 2.39
N THR A 146 26.68 -4.80 1.10
CA THR A 146 27.25 -3.78 0.21
C THR A 146 26.34 -2.56 0.07
N THR A 147 25.02 -2.77 -0.01
CA THR A 147 24.06 -1.65 -0.03
C THR A 147 24.13 -0.84 1.27
N GLN A 148 24.18 -1.51 2.43
CA GLN A 148 24.27 -0.87 3.74
C GLN A 148 25.55 -0.03 3.88
N GLU A 149 26.70 -0.53 3.42
CA GLU A 149 27.97 0.22 3.37
C GLU A 149 27.85 1.49 2.51
N ARG A 150 27.15 1.41 1.38
CA ARG A 150 26.91 2.57 0.49
C ARG A 150 25.96 3.58 1.10
N LEU A 151 25.00 3.16 1.92
CA LEU A 151 24.11 4.07 2.67
C LEU A 151 24.88 4.81 3.76
N GLU A 152 25.74 4.12 4.51
CA GLU A 152 26.63 4.74 5.51
C GLU A 152 27.57 5.76 4.86
N PHE A 153 28.07 5.45 3.65
CA PHE A 153 28.86 6.41 2.89
C PHE A 153 28.02 7.63 2.46
N ALA A 154 26.82 7.40 1.91
CA ALA A 154 25.92 8.46 1.45
C ALA A 154 25.52 9.43 2.58
N GLU A 155 25.32 8.92 3.79
CA GLU A 155 25.05 9.71 5.00
C GLU A 155 26.17 10.73 5.30
N GLY A 156 27.42 10.40 4.96
CA GLY A 156 28.57 11.27 5.16
C GLY A 156 28.77 12.34 4.08
N VAL A 157 27.98 12.33 3.00
CA VAL A 157 28.10 13.27 1.88
C VAL A 157 27.30 14.54 2.18
N ASP A 158 27.93 15.71 2.01
CA ASP A 158 27.23 17.00 2.14
C ASP A 158 26.38 17.27 0.90
N THR A 159 25.07 17.08 1.03
CA THR A 159 24.09 17.31 -0.05
C THR A 159 23.33 18.62 0.09
N GLY A 160 23.63 19.44 1.10
CA GLY A 160 22.91 20.68 1.39
C GLY A 160 21.42 20.44 1.67
N GLU A 161 20.54 21.09 0.89
CA GLU A 161 19.08 20.97 1.02
C GLU A 161 18.48 19.82 0.20
N MET A 162 19.31 19.09 -0.57
CA MET A 162 18.89 17.93 -1.35
C MET A 162 18.68 16.74 -0.43
N LEU A 163 17.47 16.18 -0.47
CA LEU A 163 17.14 14.96 0.27
C LEU A 163 17.83 13.75 -0.36
N VAL A 164 18.09 12.71 0.43
CA VAL A 164 18.73 11.48 -0.06
C VAL A 164 17.92 10.25 0.33
N THR A 165 17.76 9.32 -0.59
CA THR A 165 17.04 8.08 -0.34
C THR A 165 17.94 7.00 0.30
N ALA A 166 17.30 6.09 1.04
CA ALA A 166 17.92 4.92 1.66
C ALA A 166 17.22 3.63 1.19
N PRO A 167 17.58 3.08 0.02
CA PRO A 167 16.98 1.86 -0.49
C PRO A 167 17.06 0.67 0.47
N VAL A 168 15.91 0.08 0.77
CA VAL A 168 15.70 -1.11 1.59
C VAL A 168 15.64 -2.34 0.68
N GLN A 169 16.71 -3.13 0.68
CA GLN A 169 16.87 -4.36 -0.10
C GLN A 169 16.71 -5.61 0.78
N GLY A 170 16.93 -6.80 0.20
CA GLY A 170 16.81 -8.08 0.94
C GLY A 170 16.08 -9.20 0.20
N SER A 171 15.86 -9.06 -1.12
CA SER A 171 15.17 -10.06 -1.94
C SER A 171 13.78 -10.42 -1.36
N THR A 172 13.41 -11.71 -1.36
CA THR A 172 12.16 -12.26 -0.82
C THR A 172 12.26 -12.71 0.65
N TYR A 173 13.30 -12.28 1.40
CA TYR A 173 13.52 -12.68 2.79
C TYR A 173 13.00 -11.61 3.78
N PRO A 174 11.89 -11.86 4.51
CA PRO A 174 11.30 -10.85 5.39
C PRO A 174 12.20 -10.42 6.55
N ASP A 175 13.07 -11.30 7.05
CA ASP A 175 14.05 -11.00 8.09
C ASP A 175 15.13 -10.04 7.58
N LEU A 176 15.65 -10.26 6.38
CA LEU A 176 16.61 -9.34 5.76
C LEU A 176 15.98 -7.98 5.46
N ARG A 177 14.72 -7.95 5.01
CA ARG A 177 13.97 -6.70 4.78
C ARG A 177 13.77 -5.89 6.06
N GLU A 178 13.47 -6.57 7.18
CA GLU A 178 13.32 -5.91 8.48
C GLU A 178 14.66 -5.35 8.99
N ASP A 179 15.74 -6.12 8.89
CA ASP A 179 17.07 -5.66 9.27
C ASP A 179 17.56 -4.51 8.37
N ALA A 180 17.29 -4.58 7.06
CA ALA A 180 17.58 -3.50 6.11
C ALA A 180 16.80 -2.23 6.43
N GLY A 181 15.50 -2.35 6.75
CA GLY A 181 14.67 -1.22 7.19
C GLY A 181 15.20 -0.59 8.47
N ARG A 182 15.63 -1.40 9.45
CA ARG A 182 16.21 -0.91 10.71
C ARG A 182 17.55 -0.20 10.50
N HIS A 183 18.38 -0.71 9.60
CA HIS A 183 19.64 -0.07 9.21
C HIS A 183 19.39 1.28 8.56
N ALA A 184 18.53 1.32 7.54
CA ALA A 184 18.20 2.55 6.83
C ALA A 184 17.60 3.60 7.79
N ALA A 185 16.67 3.22 8.66
CA ALA A 185 16.11 4.10 9.68
C ALA A 185 17.15 4.64 10.68
N GLY A 186 18.28 3.95 10.85
CA GLY A 186 19.37 4.36 11.72
C GLY A 186 20.30 5.41 11.12
N THR A 187 20.25 5.65 9.82
CA THR A 187 21.02 6.71 9.12
C THR A 187 20.34 8.09 9.26
N ASP A 188 20.97 9.16 8.80
CA ASP A 188 20.38 10.50 8.68
C ASP A 188 19.64 10.75 7.34
N LEU A 189 19.49 9.74 6.48
CA LEU A 189 18.83 9.81 5.16
C LEU A 189 17.29 9.92 5.24
N ASP A 190 16.63 10.36 4.18
CA ASP A 190 15.30 10.99 4.26
C ASP A 190 14.11 10.14 3.78
N VAL A 191 14.27 9.45 2.64
CA VAL A 191 13.20 8.70 1.96
C VAL A 191 13.59 7.23 1.84
N PHE A 192 12.66 6.30 2.01
CA PHE A 192 12.98 4.87 2.17
C PHE A 192 12.35 4.02 1.06
N PRO A 193 13.00 3.91 -0.11
CA PRO A 193 12.52 3.05 -1.16
C PRO A 193 12.60 1.57 -0.81
N VAL A 194 11.56 0.80 -1.10
CA VAL A 194 11.58 -0.67 -1.05
C VAL A 194 11.88 -1.17 -2.47
N GLY A 195 13.12 -1.63 -2.67
CA GLY A 195 13.63 -2.02 -3.98
C GLY A 195 13.47 -3.50 -4.32
N ALA A 196 13.87 -3.86 -5.55
CA ALA A 196 13.84 -5.22 -6.11
C ALA A 196 12.45 -5.91 -6.12
N VAL A 197 11.37 -5.13 -6.08
CA VAL A 197 9.98 -5.62 -6.15
C VAL A 197 9.40 -5.59 -7.56
N VAL A 198 10.06 -4.93 -8.52
CA VAL A 198 9.60 -4.84 -9.92
C VAL A 198 9.36 -6.22 -10.55
N PRO A 199 10.28 -7.21 -10.43
CA PRO A 199 10.01 -8.54 -10.97
C PRO A 199 8.79 -9.21 -10.32
N LEU A 200 8.57 -9.02 -9.01
CA LEU A 200 7.40 -9.55 -8.31
C LEU A 200 6.10 -8.98 -8.89
N MET A 201 6.05 -7.67 -9.14
CA MET A 201 4.88 -7.01 -9.72
C MET A 201 4.64 -7.43 -11.18
N ASN A 202 5.69 -7.60 -11.98
CA ASN A 202 5.61 -8.08 -13.36
C ASN A 202 5.11 -9.53 -13.44
N ASP A 203 5.51 -10.37 -12.48
CA ASP A 203 5.09 -11.77 -12.35
C ASP A 203 3.78 -11.93 -11.55
N TYR A 204 3.12 -10.82 -11.17
CA TYR A 204 1.86 -10.79 -10.43
C TYR A 204 1.94 -11.45 -9.03
N ARG A 205 3.12 -11.49 -8.42
CA ARG A 205 3.42 -12.01 -7.07
C ARG A 205 3.17 -10.94 -5.99
N TYR A 206 1.91 -10.53 -5.87
CA TYR A 206 1.52 -9.43 -4.95
C TYR A 206 1.57 -9.83 -3.47
N ASP A 207 1.50 -11.12 -3.16
CA ASP A 207 1.75 -11.68 -1.83
C ASP A 207 3.21 -11.45 -1.41
N ASP A 208 4.17 -11.85 -2.23
CA ASP A 208 5.60 -11.62 -1.96
C ASP A 208 5.94 -10.12 -1.88
N MET A 209 5.30 -9.29 -2.72
CA MET A 209 5.42 -7.84 -2.64
C MET A 209 4.96 -7.32 -1.27
N ILE A 210 3.83 -7.81 -0.76
CA ILE A 210 3.30 -7.40 0.54
C ILE A 210 4.18 -7.87 1.69
N ASP A 211 4.72 -9.10 1.64
CA ASP A 211 5.67 -9.59 2.64
C ASP A 211 6.96 -8.78 2.68
N ALA A 212 7.48 -8.38 1.51
CA ALA A 212 8.66 -7.53 1.40
C ALA A 212 8.42 -6.14 2.02
N VAL A 213 7.30 -5.50 1.69
CA VAL A 213 6.92 -4.20 2.27
C VAL A 213 6.64 -4.32 3.77
N ALA A 214 5.91 -5.35 4.21
CA ALA A 214 5.63 -5.59 5.62
C ALA A 214 6.92 -5.76 6.44
N GLY A 215 7.89 -6.53 5.91
CA GLY A 215 9.22 -6.69 6.49
C GLY A 215 9.96 -5.36 6.63
N ALA A 216 10.09 -4.60 5.54
CA ALA A 216 10.70 -3.27 5.57
C ALA A 216 10.03 -2.35 6.60
N LYS A 217 8.69 -2.30 6.61
CA LYS A 217 7.90 -1.47 7.54
C LYS A 217 8.04 -1.86 9.01
N ARG A 218 8.45 -3.09 9.35
CA ARG A 218 8.76 -3.48 10.74
C ARG A 218 10.08 -2.86 11.23
N GLY A 219 11.03 -2.64 10.32
CA GLY A 219 12.30 -1.99 10.62
C GLY A 219 12.23 -0.45 10.58
N LEU A 220 11.29 0.10 9.80
CA LEU A 220 11.12 1.54 9.59
C LEU A 220 10.21 2.20 10.64
N GLY A 221 10.49 3.46 10.96
CA GLY A 221 9.65 4.30 11.82
C GLY A 221 8.35 4.75 11.15
N ALA A 222 7.39 5.22 11.96
CA ALA A 222 6.12 5.79 11.46
C ALA A 222 6.29 7.14 10.75
N ASP A 223 7.45 7.79 10.92
CA ASP A 223 7.87 9.05 10.31
C ASP A 223 8.72 8.88 9.03
N ALA A 224 9.02 7.63 8.64
CA ALA A 224 9.81 7.34 7.44
C ALA A 224 8.90 7.25 6.20
N PRO A 225 8.96 8.15 5.20
CA PRO A 225 8.19 8.02 3.95
C PRO A 225 8.74 6.86 3.10
N VAL A 226 7.85 6.00 2.62
CA VAL A 226 8.20 4.73 1.96
C VAL A 226 7.86 4.82 0.47
N HIS A 227 8.84 4.56 -0.37
CA HIS A 227 8.68 4.58 -1.82
C HIS A 227 8.68 3.16 -2.37
N LEU A 228 7.62 2.72 -3.05
CA LEU A 228 7.61 1.42 -3.71
C LEU A 228 8.20 1.52 -5.13
N PHE A 229 9.45 1.10 -5.31
CA PHE A 229 10.17 1.29 -6.57
C PHE A 229 9.55 0.52 -7.75
N GLY A 230 9.34 1.23 -8.86
CA GLY A 230 8.80 0.74 -10.13
C GLY A 230 7.33 0.31 -10.07
N ALA A 231 6.62 0.66 -9.00
CA ALA A 231 5.22 0.31 -8.81
C ALA A 231 4.30 1.27 -9.57
N GLY A 232 4.08 0.97 -10.84
CA GLY A 232 3.42 1.92 -11.75
C GLY A 232 1.99 1.61 -12.18
N HIS A 233 1.43 0.45 -11.82
CA HIS A 233 0.13 0.00 -12.33
C HIS A 233 -0.99 0.23 -11.28
N PRO A 234 -2.10 0.92 -11.64
CA PRO A 234 -3.11 1.37 -10.67
C PRO A 234 -3.84 0.27 -9.90
N MET A 235 -3.96 -0.92 -10.47
CA MET A 235 -4.58 -2.08 -9.83
C MET A 235 -4.04 -2.42 -8.42
N MET A 236 -2.75 -2.13 -8.14
CA MET A 236 -2.12 -2.51 -6.86
C MET A 236 -1.94 -1.36 -5.86
N PHE A 237 -2.20 -0.09 -6.25
CA PHE A 237 -1.91 1.05 -5.37
C PHE A 237 -2.63 0.95 -4.02
N ALA A 238 -3.92 0.62 -4.01
CA ALA A 238 -4.68 0.53 -2.76
C ALA A 238 -4.07 -0.52 -1.81
N LEU A 239 -3.62 -1.65 -2.37
CA LEU A 239 -3.00 -2.74 -1.61
C LEU A 239 -1.64 -2.31 -1.02
N ALA A 240 -0.79 -1.69 -1.83
CA ALA A 240 0.51 -1.19 -1.39
C ALA A 240 0.40 -0.04 -0.36
N VAL A 241 -0.52 0.91 -0.60
CA VAL A 241 -0.82 1.99 0.36
C VAL A 241 -1.35 1.42 1.67
N ALA A 242 -2.25 0.43 1.64
CA ALA A 242 -2.74 -0.20 2.87
C ALA A 242 -1.64 -0.91 3.69
N MET A 243 -0.52 -1.30 3.06
CA MET A 243 0.68 -1.79 3.74
C MET A 243 1.66 -0.68 4.18
N GLY A 244 1.40 0.56 3.76
CA GLY A 244 2.10 1.77 4.22
C GLY A 244 3.17 2.31 3.28
N CYS A 245 3.01 2.10 1.97
CA CYS A 245 3.74 2.83 0.92
C CYS A 245 3.11 4.20 0.65
N ASP A 246 3.96 5.20 0.40
CA ASP A 246 3.58 6.61 0.20
C ASP A 246 3.92 7.14 -1.19
N LEU A 247 5.04 6.68 -1.77
CA LEU A 247 5.49 7.13 -3.08
C LEU A 247 5.50 5.94 -4.04
N PHE A 248 5.18 6.22 -5.30
CA PHE A 248 5.12 5.25 -6.38
C PHE A 248 5.77 5.88 -7.61
N ASP A 249 6.58 5.16 -8.36
CA ASP A 249 7.07 5.61 -9.66
C ASP A 249 6.59 4.71 -10.81
N SER A 250 6.35 5.33 -11.97
CA SER A 250 5.82 4.61 -13.13
C SER A 250 6.39 5.10 -14.45
N ALA A 251 7.06 4.21 -15.17
CA ALA A 251 7.21 4.29 -16.62
C ALA A 251 6.07 3.58 -17.37
N ALA A 252 5.21 2.86 -16.64
CA ALA A 252 4.19 1.98 -17.22
C ALA A 252 3.19 2.75 -18.08
N TYR A 253 2.84 3.99 -17.73
CA TYR A 253 1.87 4.79 -18.50
C TYR A 253 2.31 4.97 -19.96
N ALA A 254 3.60 5.25 -20.20
CA ALA A 254 4.19 5.45 -21.51
C ALA A 254 4.56 4.13 -22.19
N LEU A 255 5.21 3.21 -21.45
CA LEU A 255 5.60 1.90 -21.99
C LEU A 255 4.39 1.10 -22.48
N TYR A 256 3.27 1.15 -21.74
CA TYR A 256 2.06 0.42 -22.11
C TYR A 256 1.40 1.11 -23.31
N ALA A 257 1.36 2.44 -23.33
CA ALA A 257 0.80 3.19 -24.45
C ALA A 257 1.51 2.88 -25.78
N ARG A 258 2.84 2.76 -25.77
CA ARG A 258 3.65 2.39 -26.94
C ARG A 258 3.32 0.99 -27.49
N ASP A 259 2.89 0.09 -26.63
CA ASP A 259 2.45 -1.27 -26.97
C ASP A 259 0.93 -1.36 -27.22
N ASP A 260 0.25 -0.23 -27.44
CA ASP A 260 -1.20 -0.15 -27.59
C ASP A 260 -1.98 -0.75 -26.40
N ARG A 261 -1.41 -0.64 -25.19
CA ARG A 261 -2.02 -1.12 -23.95
C ARG A 261 -2.70 0.00 -23.16
N TYR A 262 -3.93 -0.29 -22.76
CA TYR A 262 -4.86 0.54 -22.02
C TYR A 262 -4.93 0.10 -20.55
N LEU A 263 -4.54 0.98 -19.63
CA LEU A 263 -4.58 0.72 -18.19
C LEU A 263 -5.99 0.89 -17.61
N THR A 264 -6.31 0.02 -16.66
CA THR A 264 -7.49 0.12 -15.80
C THR A 264 -7.12 -0.19 -14.35
N VAL A 265 -7.97 0.20 -13.40
CA VAL A 265 -7.83 -0.21 -11.99
C VAL A 265 -8.03 -1.72 -11.76
N ARG A 266 -8.38 -2.48 -12.82
CA ARG A 266 -8.59 -3.94 -12.76
C ARG A 266 -7.55 -4.73 -13.55
N GLY A 267 -6.52 -4.07 -14.09
CA GLY A 267 -5.52 -4.68 -14.96
C GLY A 267 -5.37 -3.94 -16.27
N THR A 268 -4.76 -4.60 -17.25
CA THR A 268 -4.46 -4.03 -18.57
C THR A 268 -5.31 -4.67 -19.66
N ARG A 269 -5.56 -3.93 -20.75
CA ARG A 269 -6.22 -4.40 -21.97
C ARG A 269 -5.41 -3.96 -23.19
N HIS A 270 -5.39 -4.74 -24.26
CA HIS A 270 -4.92 -4.23 -25.55
C HIS A 270 -6.04 -3.41 -26.21
N LEU A 271 -5.67 -2.32 -26.88
CA LEU A 271 -6.61 -1.46 -27.58
C LEU A 271 -7.38 -2.23 -28.66
N GLU A 272 -6.76 -3.22 -29.31
CA GLU A 272 -7.42 -4.07 -30.31
C GLU A 272 -8.60 -4.89 -29.76
N ASP A 273 -8.60 -5.19 -28.45
CA ASP A 273 -9.64 -6.01 -27.80
C ASP A 273 -10.83 -5.18 -27.27
N LEU A 274 -10.76 -3.84 -27.31
CA LEU A 274 -11.76 -2.97 -26.71
C LEU A 274 -12.94 -2.67 -27.66
N GLU A 275 -14.15 -3.06 -27.28
CA GLU A 275 -15.38 -2.60 -27.97
C GLU A 275 -15.90 -1.26 -27.42
N TYR A 276 -15.55 -0.95 -26.17
CA TYR A 276 -15.91 0.29 -25.48
C TYR A 276 -14.72 0.76 -24.65
N LEU A 277 -14.60 2.09 -24.44
CA LEU A 277 -13.65 2.66 -23.48
C LEU A 277 -14.35 2.80 -22.12
N PRO A 278 -14.02 1.97 -21.10
CA PRO A 278 -14.71 1.96 -19.81
C PRO A 278 -14.19 3.05 -18.86
N CYS A 279 -14.03 4.28 -19.36
CA CYS A 279 -13.52 5.43 -18.61
C CYS A 279 -14.20 6.71 -19.09
N SER A 280 -14.11 7.77 -18.28
CA SER A 280 -14.69 9.08 -18.58
C SER A 280 -13.65 10.21 -18.54
N CYS A 281 -12.36 9.88 -18.71
CA CYS A 281 -11.31 10.87 -18.86
C CYS A 281 -11.45 11.65 -20.19
N PRO A 282 -10.77 12.81 -20.35
CA PRO A 282 -10.85 13.61 -21.57
C PRO A 282 -10.65 12.79 -22.86
N VAL A 283 -9.67 11.88 -22.88
CA VAL A 283 -9.42 10.96 -24.01
C VAL A 283 -10.62 10.06 -24.30
N CYS A 284 -11.12 9.35 -23.28
CA CYS A 284 -12.17 8.35 -23.45
C CYS A 284 -13.55 8.96 -23.75
N THR A 285 -13.75 10.24 -23.43
CA THR A 285 -14.96 10.98 -23.82
C THR A 285 -14.89 11.57 -25.23
N ALA A 286 -13.68 11.81 -25.75
CA ALA A 286 -13.44 12.36 -27.07
C ALA A 286 -13.35 11.29 -28.17
N HIS A 287 -13.01 10.06 -27.82
CA HIS A 287 -12.74 8.98 -28.76
C HIS A 287 -13.56 7.71 -28.46
N SER A 288 -13.86 6.95 -29.52
CA SER A 288 -14.19 5.53 -29.43
C SER A 288 -12.91 4.65 -29.59
N PRO A 289 -12.97 3.34 -29.30
CA PRO A 289 -11.84 2.46 -29.58
C PRO A 289 -11.41 2.45 -31.05
N ASP A 290 -12.37 2.50 -31.99
CA ASP A 290 -12.07 2.57 -33.42
C ASP A 290 -11.41 3.89 -33.81
N ASP A 291 -11.83 5.00 -33.19
CA ASP A 291 -11.17 6.30 -33.42
C ASP A 291 -9.71 6.25 -32.98
N LEU A 292 -9.42 5.69 -31.80
CA LEU A 292 -8.05 5.56 -31.30
C LEU A 292 -7.20 4.66 -32.22
N ARG A 293 -7.72 3.52 -32.68
CA ARG A 293 -7.03 2.62 -33.62
C ARG A 293 -6.74 3.29 -34.97
N ALA A 294 -7.59 4.22 -35.39
CA ALA A 294 -7.42 4.96 -36.64
C ALA A 294 -6.39 6.10 -36.55
N LEU A 295 -5.93 6.47 -35.35
CA LEU A 295 -4.85 7.44 -35.17
C LEU A 295 -3.51 6.86 -35.63
N GLY A 296 -2.63 7.74 -36.12
CA GLY A 296 -1.23 7.39 -36.35
C GLY A 296 -0.51 7.05 -35.04
N ASP A 297 0.54 6.23 -35.13
CA ASP A 297 1.19 5.60 -33.97
C ASP A 297 1.61 6.62 -32.89
N GLU A 298 2.24 7.74 -33.27
CA GLU A 298 2.66 8.79 -32.32
C GLU A 298 1.47 9.39 -31.55
N ARG A 299 0.38 9.75 -32.25
CA ARG A 299 -0.79 10.34 -31.60
C ARG A 299 -1.55 9.31 -30.77
N ARG A 300 -1.57 8.05 -31.22
CA ARG A 300 -2.19 6.94 -30.49
C ARG A 300 -1.44 6.68 -29.18
N GLU A 301 -0.11 6.64 -29.21
CA GLU A 301 0.76 6.54 -28.02
C GLU A 301 0.47 7.70 -27.06
N GLU A 302 0.43 8.94 -27.54
CA GLU A 302 0.16 10.11 -26.70
C GLU A 302 -1.22 10.06 -26.02
N GLU A 303 -2.28 9.71 -26.76
CA GLU A 303 -3.65 9.60 -26.21
C GLU A 303 -3.76 8.46 -25.19
N LEU A 304 -3.16 7.29 -25.48
CA LEU A 304 -3.14 6.17 -24.54
C LEU A 304 -2.32 6.50 -23.29
N ALA A 305 -1.19 7.19 -23.43
CA ALA A 305 -0.36 7.63 -22.31
C ALA A 305 -1.13 8.62 -21.43
N ALA A 306 -1.84 9.58 -22.04
CA ALA A 306 -2.70 10.51 -21.32
C ALA A 306 -3.83 9.79 -20.58
N HIS A 307 -4.52 8.85 -21.23
CA HIS A 307 -5.52 8.00 -20.56
C HIS A 307 -4.93 7.24 -19.36
N ASN A 308 -3.78 6.59 -19.57
CA ASN A 308 -3.10 5.80 -18.55
C ASN A 308 -2.74 6.66 -17.33
N LEU A 309 -2.26 7.88 -17.54
CA LEU A 309 -2.03 8.85 -16.47
C LEU A 309 -3.32 9.27 -15.76
N HIS A 310 -4.40 9.58 -16.51
CA HIS A 310 -5.70 9.94 -15.91
C HIS A 310 -6.21 8.86 -14.95
N VAL A 311 -6.18 7.59 -15.36
CA VAL A 311 -6.60 6.47 -14.50
C VAL A 311 -5.71 6.35 -13.27
N THR A 312 -4.40 6.51 -13.45
CA THR A 312 -3.39 6.32 -12.40
C THR A 312 -3.51 7.41 -11.32
N PHE A 313 -3.59 8.68 -11.73
CA PHE A 313 -3.80 9.80 -10.81
C PHE A 313 -5.21 9.81 -10.17
N GLU A 314 -6.25 9.38 -10.91
CA GLU A 314 -7.59 9.21 -10.35
C GLU A 314 -7.59 8.17 -9.21
N GLU A 315 -6.87 7.08 -9.38
CA GLU A 315 -6.79 6.04 -8.35
C GLU A 315 -6.05 6.52 -7.10
N ILE A 316 -4.97 7.29 -7.24
CA ILE A 316 -4.30 7.94 -6.10
C ILE A 316 -5.27 8.87 -5.34
N ARG A 317 -6.05 9.70 -6.06
CA ARG A 317 -7.07 10.57 -5.45
C ARG A 317 -8.16 9.76 -4.71
N ARG A 318 -8.59 8.64 -5.30
CA ARG A 318 -9.58 7.74 -4.69
C ARG A 318 -9.04 7.10 -3.41
N ILE A 319 -7.78 6.70 -3.39
CA ILE A 319 -7.11 6.16 -2.20
C ILE A 319 -7.02 7.21 -1.10
N LYS A 320 -6.60 8.44 -1.41
CA LYS A 320 -6.61 9.55 -0.44
C LYS A 320 -8.00 9.78 0.14
N GLN A 321 -9.03 9.79 -0.69
CA GLN A 321 -10.41 9.93 -0.21
C GLN A 321 -10.84 8.76 0.69
N ALA A 322 -10.39 7.53 0.39
CA ALA A 322 -10.69 6.35 1.20
C ALA A 322 -10.01 6.40 2.57
N ILE A 323 -8.75 6.87 2.63
CA ILE A 323 -8.04 7.12 3.90
C ILE A 323 -8.81 8.12 4.75
N ARG A 324 -9.22 9.28 4.19
CA ARG A 324 -10.01 10.28 4.94
C ARG A 324 -11.37 9.76 5.41
N ALA A 325 -11.99 8.88 4.65
CA ALA A 325 -13.27 8.28 5.03
C ALA A 325 -13.11 7.12 6.04
N GLY A 326 -11.89 6.62 6.24
CA GLY A 326 -11.61 5.44 7.05
C GLY A 326 -12.19 4.16 6.44
N ASN A 327 -12.13 4.02 5.11
CA ASN A 327 -12.61 2.86 4.36
C ASN A 327 -11.63 2.35 3.28
N LEU A 328 -10.32 2.51 3.53
CA LEU A 328 -9.26 2.04 2.63
C LEU A 328 -9.31 0.53 2.42
N LEU A 329 -9.58 -0.26 3.46
CA LEU A 329 -9.65 -1.73 3.33
C LEU A 329 -10.87 -2.19 2.51
N GLU A 330 -11.98 -1.45 2.51
CA GLU A 330 -13.09 -1.66 1.57
C GLU A 330 -12.67 -1.39 0.13
N LEU A 331 -11.85 -0.35 -0.11
CA LEU A 331 -11.30 -0.09 -1.43
C LEU A 331 -10.34 -1.20 -1.87
N VAL A 332 -9.45 -1.66 -0.97
CA VAL A 332 -8.57 -2.81 -1.22
C VAL A 332 -9.38 -4.04 -1.59
N GLU A 333 -10.46 -4.33 -0.85
CA GLU A 333 -11.34 -5.45 -1.16
C GLU A 333 -11.90 -5.37 -2.57
N GLN A 334 -12.41 -4.22 -2.99
CA GLN A 334 -12.93 -4.02 -4.34
C GLN A 334 -11.86 -4.26 -5.41
N ARG A 335 -10.61 -3.80 -5.17
CA ARG A 335 -9.48 -3.99 -6.10
C ARG A 335 -8.97 -5.42 -6.12
N ALA A 336 -8.94 -6.09 -4.98
CA ALA A 336 -8.52 -7.49 -4.84
C ALA A 336 -9.34 -8.45 -5.73
N ARG A 337 -10.58 -8.09 -6.08
CA ARG A 337 -11.44 -8.89 -6.96
C ARG A 337 -11.16 -8.69 -8.46
N ALA A 338 -10.12 -7.94 -8.81
CA ALA A 338 -9.67 -7.78 -10.19
C ALA A 338 -8.93 -9.02 -10.71
N HIS A 339 -8.13 -9.68 -9.87
CA HIS A 339 -7.25 -10.78 -10.27
C HIS A 339 -7.01 -11.77 -9.10
N PRO A 340 -6.87 -13.09 -9.34
CA PRO A 340 -6.62 -14.06 -8.28
C PRO A 340 -5.40 -13.72 -7.40
N THR A 341 -4.28 -13.33 -7.99
CA THR A 341 -3.09 -12.98 -7.21
C THR A 341 -3.22 -11.66 -6.45
N MET A 342 -4.09 -10.75 -6.89
CA MET A 342 -4.44 -9.55 -6.09
C MET A 342 -5.26 -9.95 -4.86
N LEU A 343 -6.08 -11.00 -4.97
CA LEU A 343 -6.78 -11.58 -3.83
C LEU A 343 -5.82 -12.28 -2.88
N ASP A 344 -4.82 -12.99 -3.40
CA ASP A 344 -3.77 -13.59 -2.58
C ASP A 344 -2.96 -12.51 -1.86
N GLY A 345 -2.53 -11.45 -2.56
CA GLY A 345 -1.90 -10.28 -1.94
C GLY A 345 -2.74 -9.61 -0.85
N TYR A 346 -4.07 -9.50 -1.02
CA TYR A 346 -4.95 -9.02 0.04
C TYR A 346 -5.02 -9.97 1.23
N ARG A 347 -5.03 -11.28 1.02
CA ARG A 347 -5.00 -12.26 2.11
C ARG A 347 -3.69 -12.19 2.89
N THR A 348 -2.57 -12.01 2.20
CA THR A 348 -1.26 -11.79 2.82
C THR A 348 -1.23 -10.48 3.61
N LEU A 349 -1.82 -9.39 3.08
CA LEU A 349 -1.97 -8.14 3.85
C LEU A 349 -2.67 -8.39 5.19
N LEU A 350 -3.71 -9.22 5.20
CA LEU A 350 -4.45 -9.58 6.41
C LEU A 350 -3.74 -10.61 7.29
N ASP A 351 -2.76 -11.36 6.78
CA ASP A 351 -1.84 -12.14 7.63
C ASP A 351 -0.97 -11.21 8.49
N HIS A 352 -0.76 -9.97 8.05
CA HIS A 352 -0.11 -8.90 8.80
C HIS A 352 -1.09 -8.02 9.61
N ALA A 353 -2.33 -8.47 9.86
CA ALA A 353 -3.32 -7.65 10.58
C ALA A 353 -2.85 -7.20 11.97
N ASP A 354 -2.04 -8.00 12.67
CA ASP A 354 -1.44 -7.64 13.96
C ASP A 354 -0.46 -6.47 13.87
N GLN A 355 0.24 -6.32 12.74
CA GLN A 355 1.12 -5.20 12.44
C GLN A 355 0.29 -3.96 12.09
N LEU A 356 -0.73 -4.10 11.24
CA LEU A 356 -1.64 -3.02 10.84
C LEU A 356 -2.40 -2.45 12.04
N GLU A 357 -2.87 -3.29 12.96
CA GLU A 357 -3.66 -2.87 14.13
C GLU A 357 -2.96 -1.83 15.00
N ARG A 358 -1.62 -1.83 15.02
CA ARG A 358 -0.80 -0.94 15.84
C ARG A 358 -0.90 0.53 15.42
N SER A 359 -1.08 0.78 14.12
CA SER A 359 -1.19 2.13 13.54
C SER A 359 -2.60 2.49 13.12
N ASP A 360 -3.48 1.50 13.01
CA ASP A 360 -4.83 1.68 12.53
C ASP A 360 -5.69 2.57 13.48
N PRO A 361 -6.47 3.54 12.96
CA PRO A 361 -7.27 4.43 13.80
C PRO A 361 -8.28 3.70 14.69
N VAL A 362 -8.38 4.14 15.95
CA VAL A 362 -9.27 3.52 16.95
C VAL A 362 -10.76 3.71 16.66
N SER A 363 -11.09 4.73 15.87
CA SER A 363 -12.46 5.06 15.46
C SER A 363 -12.46 5.54 14.02
N LYS A 364 -13.41 5.05 13.21
CA LYS A 364 -13.58 5.40 11.79
C LYS A 364 -15.06 5.51 11.42
N GLY A 365 -15.35 5.59 10.12
CA GLY A 365 -16.69 5.36 9.58
C GLY A 365 -17.22 3.95 9.89
N ALA A 366 -18.45 3.66 9.46
CA ALA A 366 -19.05 2.35 9.66
C ALA A 366 -18.24 1.26 8.95
N PHE A 367 -17.93 0.18 9.68
CA PHE A 367 -17.26 -1.00 9.12
C PHE A 367 -18.23 -1.75 8.21
N PHE A 368 -17.83 -2.04 6.98
CA PHE A 368 -18.67 -2.76 6.01
C PHE A 368 -18.12 -4.18 5.80
N TYR A 369 -18.91 -5.17 6.18
CA TYR A 369 -18.58 -6.58 5.94
C TYR A 369 -18.93 -6.98 4.50
N THR A 370 -17.99 -6.82 3.57
CA THR A 370 -18.21 -7.06 2.14
C THR A 370 -17.56 -8.33 1.60
N SER A 371 -16.74 -9.01 2.41
CA SER A 371 -16.16 -10.30 2.02
C SER A 371 -15.77 -11.14 3.22
N HIS A 372 -15.52 -12.43 2.95
CA HIS A 372 -14.97 -13.38 3.92
C HIS A 372 -13.72 -12.83 4.63
N GLU A 373 -12.83 -12.23 3.85
CA GLU A 373 -11.59 -11.62 4.31
C GLU A 373 -11.81 -10.45 5.28
N SER A 374 -12.96 -9.76 5.23
CA SER A 374 -13.29 -8.68 6.19
C SER A 374 -13.23 -9.15 7.65
N ALA A 375 -13.45 -10.45 7.91
CA ALA A 375 -13.38 -11.04 9.24
C ALA A 375 -11.97 -11.03 9.85
N ARG A 376 -10.93 -10.84 9.02
CA ARG A 376 -9.50 -10.82 9.44
C ARG A 376 -8.94 -9.40 9.53
N ARG A 377 -9.75 -8.37 9.36
CA ARG A 377 -9.30 -6.97 9.38
C ARG A 377 -8.87 -6.51 10.79
N PRO A 378 -8.02 -5.47 10.90
CA PRO A 378 -7.50 -4.97 12.16
C PRO A 378 -8.56 -4.61 13.21
N GLU A 379 -9.73 -4.15 12.78
CA GLU A 379 -10.86 -3.83 13.68
C GLU A 379 -11.34 -5.04 14.47
N VAL A 380 -11.44 -6.21 13.81
CA VAL A 380 -11.88 -7.47 14.41
C VAL A 380 -10.81 -7.96 15.38
N VAL A 381 -9.54 -7.96 14.94
CA VAL A 381 -8.38 -8.30 15.78
C VAL A 381 -8.33 -7.44 17.04
N ARG A 382 -8.49 -6.11 16.89
CA ARG A 382 -8.54 -5.16 17.99
C ARG A 382 -9.69 -5.43 18.95
N HIS A 383 -10.89 -5.68 18.42
CA HIS A 383 -12.05 -5.97 19.25
C HIS A 383 -11.82 -7.23 20.09
N HIS A 384 -11.35 -8.32 19.48
CA HIS A 384 -11.00 -9.55 20.19
C HIS A 384 -9.93 -9.29 21.26
N ARG A 385 -8.90 -8.50 20.97
CA ARG A 385 -7.89 -8.10 21.97
C ARG A 385 -8.46 -7.30 23.14
N ARG A 386 -9.51 -6.52 22.91
CA ARG A 386 -10.11 -5.67 23.94
C ARG A 386 -11.12 -6.39 24.83
N LEU A 387 -11.50 -7.63 24.50
CA LEU A 387 -12.38 -8.44 25.34
C LEU A 387 -11.80 -8.65 26.75
N GLU A 388 -10.48 -8.83 26.85
CA GLU A 388 -9.75 -8.97 28.13
C GLU A 388 -9.91 -7.75 29.07
N ARG A 389 -10.36 -6.60 28.54
CA ARG A 389 -10.52 -5.35 29.29
C ARG A 389 -11.92 -5.18 29.88
N LEU A 390 -12.84 -6.08 29.53
CA LEU A 390 -14.24 -6.00 29.96
C LEU A 390 -14.40 -6.75 31.28
N ALA A 391 -15.15 -6.16 32.20
CA ALA A 391 -15.56 -6.85 33.41
C ALA A 391 -16.67 -7.84 33.07
N VAL A 392 -16.45 -9.12 33.37
CA VAL A 392 -17.39 -10.21 33.10
C VAL A 392 -18.03 -10.64 34.43
N PRO A 393 -19.37 -10.86 34.47
CA PRO A 393 -20.05 -11.33 35.68
C PRO A 393 -19.80 -12.82 35.95
N ASP A 394 -20.36 -13.35 37.04
CA ASP A 394 -20.21 -14.76 37.42
C ASP A 394 -20.99 -15.69 36.45
N ALA A 395 -22.16 -15.26 35.96
CA ALA A 395 -22.91 -15.95 34.91
C ALA A 395 -23.27 -15.00 33.75
N LEU A 396 -22.81 -15.32 32.53
CA LEU A 396 -23.01 -14.49 31.33
C LEU A 396 -23.69 -15.24 30.18
N PHE A 397 -24.78 -14.68 29.68
CA PHE A 397 -25.43 -15.16 28.45
C PHE A 397 -24.99 -14.36 27.22
N LEU A 398 -24.41 -15.03 26.23
CA LEU A 398 -24.02 -14.48 24.94
C LEU A 398 -25.12 -14.79 23.92
N THR A 399 -25.61 -13.81 23.16
CA THR A 399 -26.75 -14.05 22.25
C THR A 399 -26.75 -13.21 20.98
N GLU A 400 -27.13 -13.83 19.85
CA GLU A 400 -27.49 -13.12 18.61
C GLU A 400 -28.91 -12.53 18.67
N GLY A 401 -29.71 -12.91 19.68
CA GLY A 401 -31.10 -12.51 19.86
C GLY A 401 -31.28 -11.20 20.63
N ARG A 402 -32.51 -10.68 20.61
CA ARG A 402 -32.88 -9.50 21.42
C ARG A 402 -33.15 -9.85 22.88
N THR A 403 -33.57 -11.09 23.14
CA THR A 403 -33.93 -11.62 24.46
C THR A 403 -32.74 -11.69 25.40
N ASP A 404 -33.02 -11.42 26.67
CA ASP A 404 -32.09 -11.55 27.78
C ASP A 404 -32.27 -12.97 28.35
N GLY A 405 -31.23 -13.59 28.91
CA GLY A 405 -31.24 -14.99 29.39
C GLY A 405 -32.20 -15.27 30.57
N GLY A 406 -33.11 -14.33 30.89
CA GLY A 406 -33.96 -14.34 32.06
C GLY A 406 -33.17 -14.17 33.36
N ASP A 407 -33.76 -14.62 34.48
CA ASP A 407 -33.12 -14.56 35.81
C ASP A 407 -31.99 -15.60 36.00
N ALA A 408 -31.66 -16.38 34.95
CA ALA A 408 -30.65 -17.44 35.00
C ALA A 408 -29.22 -16.91 34.86
N TYR A 409 -29.04 -15.68 34.39
CA TYR A 409 -27.73 -15.06 34.14
C TYR A 409 -27.70 -13.64 34.71
N ASP A 410 -26.54 -13.23 35.20
CA ASP A 410 -26.36 -11.89 35.79
C ASP A 410 -26.41 -10.79 34.73
N GLU A 411 -25.93 -11.09 33.51
CA GLU A 411 -25.97 -10.19 32.37
C GLU A 411 -26.18 -10.94 31.05
N SER A 412 -26.57 -10.21 30.00
CA SER A 412 -26.64 -10.72 28.63
C SER A 412 -25.92 -9.80 27.66
N TRP A 413 -24.94 -10.35 26.93
CA TRP A 413 -24.16 -9.65 25.91
C TRP A 413 -24.61 -10.03 24.50
N ARG A 414 -24.40 -9.13 23.55
CA ARG A 414 -24.66 -9.41 22.14
C ARG A 414 -23.50 -10.19 21.55
N VAL A 415 -23.79 -11.06 20.59
CA VAL A 415 -22.81 -11.66 19.68
C VAL A 415 -23.11 -11.15 18.28
N GLN A 416 -22.15 -10.49 17.65
CA GLN A 416 -22.30 -9.97 16.29
C GLN A 416 -21.11 -10.42 15.43
N PRO A 417 -21.33 -11.27 14.41
CA PRO A 417 -20.31 -11.58 13.43
C PRO A 417 -19.86 -10.33 12.64
N PRO A 418 -18.54 -10.14 12.36
CA PRO A 418 -17.41 -11.00 12.72
C PRO A 418 -16.82 -10.75 14.13
N PHE A 419 -17.29 -9.73 14.87
CA PHE A 419 -16.68 -9.26 16.11
C PHE A 419 -16.88 -10.18 17.33
N GLY A 420 -17.92 -11.01 17.34
CA GLY A 420 -18.21 -11.86 18.51
C GLY A 420 -18.86 -11.08 19.65
N PRO A 421 -18.56 -11.41 20.93
CA PRO A 421 -19.32 -10.94 22.07
C PRO A 421 -19.01 -9.48 22.45
N PHE A 422 -20.01 -8.75 22.95
CA PHE A 422 -19.84 -7.43 23.57
C PHE A 422 -21.04 -7.02 24.47
N PRO A 423 -20.82 -6.20 25.52
CA PRO A 423 -21.89 -5.64 26.35
C PRO A 423 -22.89 -4.83 25.52
N ARG A 424 -24.19 -4.95 25.81
CA ARG A 424 -25.24 -4.22 25.08
C ARG A 424 -25.03 -2.70 25.08
N SER A 425 -24.40 -2.15 26.11
CA SER A 425 -24.04 -0.73 26.22
C SER A 425 -23.09 -0.24 25.13
N LEU A 426 -22.31 -1.14 24.51
CA LEU A 426 -21.38 -0.82 23.41
C LEU A 426 -22.00 -0.91 22.01
N SER A 427 -23.29 -1.26 21.87
CA SER A 427 -23.95 -1.45 20.56
C SER A 427 -23.96 -0.20 19.66
N LYS A 428 -23.61 0.97 20.19
CA LYS A 428 -23.54 2.25 19.45
C LYS A 428 -22.11 2.76 19.30
N SER A 429 -21.13 1.95 19.66
CA SER A 429 -19.70 2.28 19.61
C SER A 429 -19.06 1.62 18.39
N TYR A 430 -18.13 2.31 17.73
CA TYR A 430 -17.30 1.69 16.68
C TYR A 430 -16.43 0.56 17.26
N PRO A 431 -16.22 -0.56 16.54
CA PRO A 431 -16.76 -0.89 15.21
C PRO A 431 -18.12 -1.62 15.23
N LEU A 432 -18.78 -1.71 16.39
CA LEU A 432 -20.01 -2.50 16.61
C LEU A 432 -21.26 -1.90 15.95
N THR A 433 -21.15 -0.69 15.38
CA THR A 433 -22.13 -0.11 14.45
C THR A 433 -21.92 -0.58 13.00
N ALA A 434 -21.24 -1.71 12.80
CA ALA A 434 -20.95 -2.27 11.49
C ALA A 434 -22.20 -2.64 10.69
N GLU A 435 -22.10 -2.48 9.38
CA GLU A 435 -23.07 -2.98 8.41
C GLU A 435 -22.66 -4.40 7.99
N VAL A 436 -23.47 -5.38 8.37
CA VAL A 436 -23.23 -6.81 8.13
C VAL A 436 -24.42 -7.38 7.36
N PRO A 437 -24.22 -8.18 6.31
CA PRO A 437 -25.33 -8.77 5.57
C PRO A 437 -26.14 -9.73 6.45
N ASP A 438 -27.47 -9.70 6.29
CA ASP A 438 -28.39 -10.65 6.94
C ASP A 438 -27.98 -12.12 6.69
N ARG A 439 -27.37 -12.37 5.53
CA ARG A 439 -26.78 -13.67 5.15
C ARG A 439 -25.29 -13.64 5.43
N THR A 440 -24.93 -13.88 6.68
CA THR A 440 -23.53 -13.98 7.13
C THR A 440 -22.85 -15.24 6.58
N ASP A 441 -21.54 -15.15 6.29
CA ASP A 441 -20.75 -16.28 5.83
C ASP A 441 -20.06 -17.05 6.97
N ARG A 442 -19.45 -18.19 6.64
CA ARG A 442 -18.76 -19.03 7.64
C ARG A 442 -17.57 -18.34 8.31
N GLY A 443 -16.89 -17.42 7.62
CA GLY A 443 -15.72 -16.71 8.17
C GLY A 443 -16.10 -15.72 9.24
N ALA A 444 -17.14 -14.93 9.02
CA ALA A 444 -17.66 -14.04 10.05
C ALA A 444 -18.13 -14.82 11.28
N LEU A 445 -18.84 -15.93 11.08
CA LEU A 445 -19.28 -16.78 12.19
C LEU A 445 -18.09 -17.41 12.93
N ALA A 446 -17.07 -17.89 12.20
CA ALA A 446 -15.85 -18.42 12.80
C ALA A 446 -15.09 -17.37 13.61
N ALA A 447 -14.94 -16.14 13.10
CA ALA A 447 -14.31 -15.05 13.84
C ALA A 447 -15.10 -14.69 15.10
N ALA A 448 -16.44 -14.65 15.02
CA ALA A 448 -17.27 -14.42 16.19
C ALA A 448 -17.10 -15.52 17.24
N ALA A 449 -17.03 -16.78 16.82
CA ALA A 449 -16.77 -17.91 17.70
C ALA A 449 -15.38 -17.84 18.35
N ASP A 450 -14.36 -17.44 17.60
CA ASP A 450 -13.00 -17.21 18.13
C ASP A 450 -13.00 -16.07 19.18
N GLY A 451 -13.80 -15.02 18.97
CA GLY A 451 -14.03 -13.96 19.96
C GLY A 451 -14.71 -14.48 21.23
N VAL A 452 -15.71 -15.37 21.11
CA VAL A 452 -16.32 -16.06 22.26
C VAL A 452 -15.29 -16.90 23.00
N ALA A 453 -14.52 -17.72 22.27
CA ALA A 453 -13.50 -18.59 22.86
C ALA A 453 -12.49 -17.78 23.69
N ARG A 454 -12.02 -16.65 23.16
CA ARG A 454 -11.10 -15.76 23.87
C ARG A 454 -11.69 -15.17 25.15
N LEU A 455 -12.93 -14.66 25.10
CA LEU A 455 -13.60 -14.13 26.30
C LEU A 455 -13.71 -15.20 27.40
N VAL A 456 -14.01 -16.43 26.98
CA VAL A 456 -14.14 -17.60 27.87
C VAL A 456 -12.77 -18.01 28.44
N GLU A 457 -11.71 -18.03 27.64
CA GLU A 457 -10.35 -18.33 28.10
C GLU A 457 -9.85 -17.31 29.15
N ASP A 458 -10.14 -16.03 28.94
CA ASP A 458 -9.74 -14.94 29.84
C ASP A 458 -10.54 -14.94 31.17
N ASN A 459 -11.68 -15.63 31.24
CA ASN A 459 -12.59 -15.64 32.38
C ASN A 459 -12.96 -17.07 32.82
N PRO A 460 -12.02 -17.85 33.38
CA PRO A 460 -12.20 -19.29 33.65
C PRO A 460 -13.28 -19.60 34.68
N GLU A 461 -13.56 -18.67 35.60
CA GLU A 461 -14.53 -18.86 36.70
C GLU A 461 -15.97 -18.49 36.31
N THR A 462 -16.16 -17.79 35.19
CA THR A 462 -17.50 -17.39 34.71
C THR A 462 -18.21 -18.57 34.04
N GLU A 463 -19.49 -18.73 34.34
CA GLU A 463 -20.43 -19.61 33.62
C GLU A 463 -20.92 -18.91 32.34
N PHE A 464 -20.80 -19.59 31.20
CA PHE A 464 -21.17 -19.03 29.90
C PHE A 464 -22.22 -19.90 29.20
N ALA A 465 -23.17 -19.24 28.56
CA ALA A 465 -24.04 -19.85 27.56
C ALA A 465 -24.07 -19.01 26.28
N LEU A 466 -24.16 -19.67 25.12
CA LEU A 466 -24.22 -19.06 23.80
C LEU A 466 -25.54 -19.43 23.09
N GLY A 467 -26.41 -18.44 22.96
CA GLY A 467 -27.59 -18.48 22.11
C GLY A 467 -27.24 -18.17 20.65
N HIS A 468 -27.36 -19.15 19.76
CA HIS A 468 -27.02 -19.01 18.34
C HIS A 468 -28.18 -19.41 17.40
N ARG A 469 -28.19 -18.88 16.18
CA ARG A 469 -29.20 -19.14 15.14
C ARG A 469 -28.66 -20.07 14.05
N GLY A 470 -28.57 -21.36 14.38
CA GLY A 470 -28.18 -22.39 13.40
C GLY A 470 -26.73 -22.27 12.88
N TRP A 471 -25.79 -21.88 13.76
CA TRP A 471 -24.37 -21.86 13.40
C TRP A 471 -23.89 -23.25 12.95
N PRO A 472 -23.05 -23.34 11.91
CA PRO A 472 -22.51 -24.62 11.45
C PRO A 472 -21.75 -25.37 12.56
N ALA A 473 -21.82 -26.70 12.57
CA ALA A 473 -21.18 -27.53 13.59
C ALA A 473 -19.65 -27.31 13.68
N ASP A 474 -18.99 -27.06 12.55
CA ASP A 474 -17.56 -26.72 12.48
C ASP A 474 -17.22 -25.35 13.09
N VAL A 475 -18.17 -24.41 13.09
CA VAL A 475 -18.03 -23.12 13.80
C VAL A 475 -18.25 -23.32 15.29
N LEU A 476 -19.29 -24.07 15.67
CA LEU A 476 -19.58 -24.35 17.08
C LEU A 476 -18.44 -25.13 17.77
N ALA A 477 -17.72 -25.97 17.03
CA ALA A 477 -16.53 -26.67 17.54
C ALA A 477 -15.36 -25.75 17.93
N ARG A 478 -15.40 -24.45 17.56
CA ARG A 478 -14.44 -23.44 18.01
C ARG A 478 -14.79 -22.86 19.38
N VAL A 479 -16.05 -22.96 19.79
CA VAL A 479 -16.51 -22.50 21.10
C VAL A 479 -16.09 -23.55 22.14
N PRO A 480 -15.47 -23.16 23.28
CA PRO A 480 -15.04 -24.11 24.29
C PRO A 480 -16.18 -24.99 24.83
N ASP A 481 -15.91 -26.27 25.05
CA ASP A 481 -16.91 -27.27 25.50
C ASP A 481 -17.66 -26.90 26.80
N ARG A 482 -17.10 -26.00 27.62
CA ARG A 482 -17.71 -25.53 28.86
C ARG A 482 -18.80 -24.47 28.67
N VAL A 483 -18.98 -23.96 27.46
CA VAL A 483 -20.04 -23.01 27.11
C VAL A 483 -21.30 -23.79 26.78
N GLU A 484 -22.39 -23.54 27.48
CA GLU A 484 -23.69 -24.14 27.14
C GLU A 484 -24.18 -23.59 25.79
N LEU A 485 -24.47 -24.46 24.83
CA LEU A 485 -24.97 -24.06 23.51
C LEU A 485 -26.50 -24.13 23.48
N ILE A 486 -27.14 -23.02 23.12
CA ILE A 486 -28.60 -22.88 23.08
C ILE A 486 -29.02 -22.51 21.64
N GLU A 487 -29.80 -23.37 20.99
CA GLU A 487 -30.36 -23.07 19.68
C GLU A 487 -31.55 -22.12 19.82
N LEU A 488 -31.44 -20.93 19.24
CA LEU A 488 -32.50 -19.93 19.24
C LEU A 488 -33.52 -20.26 18.15
N SER A 489 -34.79 -20.42 18.50
CA SER A 489 -35.87 -20.54 17.51
C SER A 489 -36.00 -19.25 16.70
N GLY A 490 -36.12 -19.36 15.38
CA GLY A 490 -36.26 -18.22 14.47
C GLY A 490 -37.41 -17.29 14.86
N ASP A 491 -37.12 -15.99 14.91
CA ASP A 491 -38.02 -14.87 15.20
C ASP A 491 -38.83 -14.95 16.51
N ALA A 492 -38.18 -14.61 17.63
CA ALA A 492 -38.87 -13.90 18.70
C ALA A 492 -38.55 -12.39 18.55
N GLU A 493 -39.57 -11.60 18.20
CA GLU A 493 -39.56 -10.16 17.88
C GLU A 493 -38.84 -9.24 18.87
#